data_AF-B6U3W0-F1
#
_entry.id   AF-B6U3W0-F1
#
_cell.length_a   1.000
_cell.length_b   1.000
_cell.length_c   1.000
_cell.angle_alpha   90.00
_cell.angle_beta   90.00
_cell.angle_gamma   90.00
#
_symmetry.space_group_name_H-M   'P 1'
#
loop_
_entity.id
_entity.type
_entity.pdbx_description
1 polymer ?
#
loop_
_entity_poly.entity_id
_entity_poly.type
_entity_poly.pdbx_seq_one_letter_code
_entity_poly.pdbx_strand_id
1 'polypeptide(L)' 'MNLYYAANGRHPWNCYFNNSALVVQSDPSYGSCTYY' A
#
# COMPACT_ATOMS: atom_id res chain seq x y z
N MET A 1 0.05 0.23 -6.04
CA MET A 1 0.97 -0.36 -5.04
C MET A 1 0.40 -1.60 -4.36
N ASN A 2 -0.92 -1.63 -4.12
CA ASN A 2 -1.65 -2.75 -3.55
C ASN A 2 -1.46 -4.08 -4.34
N LEU A 3 -1.52 -4.05 -5.67
CA LEU A 3 -1.35 -5.24 -6.51
C LEU A 3 0.03 -5.91 -6.39
N TYR A 4 1.13 -5.14 -6.42
CA TYR A 4 2.48 -5.70 -6.25
C TYR A 4 2.69 -6.24 -4.84
N TYR A 5 2.24 -5.50 -3.82
CA TYR A 5 2.29 -5.94 -2.43
C TYR A 5 1.48 -7.23 -2.22
N ALA A 6 0.28 -7.33 -2.81
CA ALA A 6 -0.57 -8.52 -2.76
C ALA A 6 0.02 -9.71 -3.53
N ALA A 7 0.58 -9.49 -4.73
CA ALA A 7 1.20 -10.53 -5.54
C ALA A 7 2.46 -11.11 -4.89
N ASN A 8 3.21 -10.29 -4.15
CA ASN A 8 4.42 -10.71 -3.44
C ASN A 8 4.12 -11.16 -1.98
N GLY A 9 2.88 -11.57 -1.67
CA GLY A 9 2.57 -12.21 -0.38
C GLY A 9 2.40 -11.26 0.81
N ARG A 10 2.20 -9.95 0.56
CA ARG A 10 1.92 -8.92 1.59
C ARG A 10 2.97 -8.82 2.69
N HIS A 11 4.22 -9.13 2.37
CA HIS A 11 5.29 -8.98 3.33
C HIS A 11 5.76 -7.52 3.45
N PRO A 12 6.11 -7.04 4.66
CA PRO A 12 6.53 -5.64 4.87
C PRO A 12 7.66 -5.18 3.95
N TRP A 13 8.60 -6.07 3.62
CA TRP A 13 9.72 -5.77 2.71
C TRP A 13 9.29 -5.53 1.26
N ASN A 14 8.14 -6.07 0.83
CA ASN A 14 7.57 -5.84 -0.50
C ASN A 14 6.82 -4.50 -0.60
N CYS A 15 6.71 -3.76 0.51
CA CYS A 15 6.24 -2.39 0.53
C CYS A 15 7.40 -1.38 0.47
N TYR A 16 8.65 -1.84 0.35
CA TYR A 16 9.82 -0.96 0.31
C TYR A 16 10.03 -0.37 -1.10
N PHE A 17 9.16 0.55 -1.50
CA PHE A 17 9.27 1.27 -2.77
C PHE A 17 10.05 2.57 -2.60
N ASN A 18 11.30 2.50 -2.12
CA ASN A 18 12.16 3.68 -1.93
C ASN A 18 11.54 4.78 -1.04
N ASN A 19 10.93 4.41 0.09
CA ASN A 19 10.15 5.31 0.98
C ASN A 19 8.90 5.97 0.34
N SER A 20 8.54 5.60 -0.88
CA SER A 20 7.36 6.16 -1.58
C SER A 20 6.05 5.44 -1.23
N ALA A 21 6.12 4.38 -0.44
CA ALA A 21 4.99 3.54 -0.12
C ALA A 21 4.77 3.44 1.39
N LEU A 22 3.49 3.29 1.75
CA LEU A 22 3.00 3.23 3.12
C LEU A 22 2.15 1.98 3.27
N VAL A 23 2.49 1.16 4.28
CA VAL A 23 1.59 0.09 4.73
C VAL A 23 0.54 0.74 5.62
N VAL A 24 -0.66 0.89 5.10
CA VAL A 24 -1.80 1.44 5.82
C VAL A 24 -2.64 0.29 6.38
N GLN A 25 -2.94 0.33 7.68
CA GLN A 25 -3.72 -0.71 8.35
C GLN A 25 -5.24 -0.50 8.21
N SER A 26 -5.64 0.76 8.02
CA SER A 26 -7.00 1.18 7.68
C SER A 26 -6.98 1.93 6.36
N ASP A 27 -8.10 1.92 5.66
CA ASP A 27 -8.26 2.67 4.41
C ASP A 27 -7.93 4.16 4.63
N PRO A 28 -6.87 4.70 3.97
CA PRO A 28 -6.49 6.10 4.10
C PRO A 28 -7.34 7.01 3.21
N SER A 29 -8.39 6.47 2.56
CA SER A 29 -9.31 7.25 1.74
C SER A 29 -9.94 8.37 2.55
N TYR A 30 -9.88 9.60 2.03
CA TYR A 30 -10.44 10.78 2.67
C TYR A 30 -11.17 11.64 1.64
N GLY A 31 -12.48 11.82 1.84
CA GLY A 31 -13.34 12.58 0.91
C GLY A 31 -13.39 11.93 -0.47
N SER A 32 -12.94 12.66 -1.49
CA SER A 32 -12.84 12.16 -2.88
C SER A 32 -11.53 11.43 -3.18
N CYS A 33 -10.56 11.43 -2.26
CA CYS A 33 -9.31 10.70 -2.43
C CYS A 33 -9.54 9.24 -2.03
N THR A 34 -9.62 8.35 -3.03
CA THR A 34 -9.76 6.91 -2.82
C THR A 34 -8.40 6.22 -2.96
N TYR A 35 -8.10 5.29 -2.05
CA TYR A 35 -6.90 4.46 -2.11
C TYR A 35 -7.23 3.13 -2.81
N TYR A 36 -6.58 2.86 -3.94
CA TYR A 36 -6.80 1.67 -4.79
C TYR A 36 -5.64 0.66 -4.71
#